data_AF-A0A7J6QRI8-F1
#
_entry.id   AF-A0A7J6QRI8-F1
#
_cell.length_a   1.000
_cell.length_b   1.000
_cell.length_c   1.000
_cell.angle_alpha   90.00
_cell.angle_beta   90.00
_cell.angle_gamma   90.00
#
_symmetry.space_group_name_H-M   'P 1'
#
loop_
_entity.id
_entity.type
_entity.pdbx_description
1 polymer ?
#
loop_
_entity_poly.entity_id
_entity_poly.type
_entity_poly.pdbx_seq_one_letter_code
_entity_poly.pdbx_strand_id
1 'polypeptide(L)'
;AIFACLSACAIFSRRREWLYLGSILSSVMLYMALVNLGNIFFRSNLVFNLNLYGLLLVFMGYVLLDTQVAIESFYSGYRDPIKAAGELYTDLVAIFVRILVILMRNSEERRKDGDRRRRR
;
A
#
# COMPACT_ATOMS: atom_id res chain seq x y z
N ALA A 1 4.71 -15.20 -3.23
CA ALA A 1 5.27 -14.69 -4.49
C ALA A 1 5.60 -13.19 -4.40
N ILE A 2 4.62 -12.32 -4.13
CA ILE A 2 4.82 -10.86 -4.04
C ILE A 2 5.80 -10.49 -2.91
N PHE A 3 5.62 -11.04 -1.71
CA PHE A 3 6.52 -10.81 -0.57
C PHE A 3 7.98 -11.21 -0.88
N ALA A 4 8.20 -12.42 -1.40
CA ALA A 4 9.54 -12.87 -1.78
C ALA A 4 10.18 -12.03 -2.90
N CYS A 5 9.39 -11.55 -3.86
CA CYS A 5 9.88 -10.70 -4.96
C CYS A 5 10.25 -9.29 -4.46
N LEU A 6 9.42 -8.71 -3.59
CA LEU A 6 9.68 -7.42 -2.93
C LEU A 6 10.89 -7.51 -1.99
N SER A 7 11.04 -8.61 -1.24
CA SER A 7 12.22 -8.88 -0.41
C SER A 7 13.50 -9.05 -1.24
N ALA A 8 13.41 -9.70 -2.42
CA ALA A 8 14.56 -9.86 -3.32
C ALA A 8 14.98 -8.52 -3.97
N CYS A 9 14.02 -7.70 -4.40
CA CYS A 9 14.29 -6.35 -4.90
C CYS A 9 14.89 -5.44 -3.82
N ALA A 10 14.45 -5.60 -2.56
CA ALA A 10 14.96 -4.82 -1.44
C ALA A 10 16.45 -5.09 -1.14
N ILE A 11 16.89 -6.34 -1.27
CA ILE A 11 18.30 -6.72 -1.05
C ILE A 11 19.24 -6.10 -2.11
N PHE A 12 18.73 -5.73 -3.29
CA PHE A 12 19.52 -5.25 -4.42
C PHE A 12 19.57 -3.72 -4.60
N SER A 13 18.82 -2.94 -3.81
CA SER A 13 18.72 -1.46 -3.94
C SER A 13 19.83 -0.73 -3.17
N ARG A 14 20.35 0.39 -3.72
CA ARG A 14 21.64 1.01 -3.31
C ARG A 14 21.43 2.27 -2.45
N ARG A 15 22.16 2.34 -1.31
CA ARG A 15 22.30 3.35 -0.22
C ARG A 15 21.90 4.85 -0.36
N ARG A 16 21.57 5.43 -1.52
CA ARG A 16 21.09 6.85 -1.65
C ARG A 16 19.61 6.97 -2.04
N GLU A 17 18.94 5.86 -2.26
CA GLU A 17 17.58 5.82 -2.83
C GLU A 17 16.47 6.15 -1.81
N TRP A 18 16.81 6.19 -0.53
CA TRP A 18 15.94 6.44 0.63
C TRP A 18 15.19 7.78 0.63
N LEU A 19 15.93 8.88 0.45
CA LEU A 19 15.36 10.23 0.42
C LEU A 19 14.46 10.42 -0.81
N TYR A 20 14.87 9.84 -1.95
CA TYR A 20 14.08 9.89 -3.17
C TYR A 20 12.81 9.06 -3.05
N LEU A 21 12.90 7.82 -2.54
CA LEU A 21 11.76 6.94 -2.40
C LEU A 21 10.75 7.50 -1.40
N GLY A 22 11.20 7.99 -0.25
CA GLY A 22 10.35 8.63 0.76
C GLY A 22 9.69 9.91 0.25
N SER A 23 10.42 10.77 -0.46
CA SER A 23 9.86 12.01 -1.02
C SER A 23 8.84 11.74 -2.13
N ILE A 24 9.10 10.76 -3.00
CA ILE A 24 8.17 10.33 -4.04
C ILE A 24 6.90 9.77 -3.41
N LEU A 25 7.02 8.86 -2.43
CA LEU A 25 5.87 8.30 -1.74
C LEU A 25 5.03 9.36 -1.04
N SER A 26 5.67 10.27 -0.31
CA SER A 26 4.98 11.37 0.37
C SER A 26 4.26 12.30 -0.61
N SER A 27 4.83 12.55 -1.78
CA SER A 27 4.21 13.38 -2.82
C SER A 27 2.99 12.70 -3.45
N VAL A 28 3.09 11.40 -3.74
CA VAL A 28 1.97 10.60 -4.25
C VAL A 28 0.84 10.51 -3.22
N MET A 29 1.19 10.33 -1.94
CA MET A 29 0.23 10.28 -0.83
C MET A 29 -0.53 11.61 -0.69
N LEU A 30 0.17 12.75 -0.74
CA LEU A 30 -0.44 14.08 -0.72
C LEU A 30 -1.36 14.31 -1.93
N TYR A 31 -0.90 13.96 -3.12
CA TYR A 31 -1.72 14.06 -4.33
C TYR A 31 -3.01 13.23 -4.23
N MET A 32 -2.91 11.98 -3.76
CA MET A 32 -4.09 11.14 -3.53
C MET A 32 -5.02 11.71 -2.45
N ALA A 33 -4.48 12.34 -1.41
CA ALA A 33 -5.29 13.02 -0.39
C ALA A 33 -6.08 14.18 -1.00
N LEU A 34 -5.45 15.02 -1.83
CA LEU A 34 -6.11 16.12 -2.53
C LEU A 34 -7.18 15.62 -3.51
N VAL A 35 -6.89 14.57 -4.28
CA VAL A 35 -7.85 13.94 -5.19
C VAL A 35 -9.05 13.38 -4.42
N ASN A 36 -8.83 12.79 -3.25
CA ASN A 36 -9.92 12.33 -2.38
C ASN A 36 -10.75 13.48 -1.80
N LEU A 37 -10.10 14.56 -1.38
CA LEU A 37 -10.79 15.76 -0.89
C LEU A 37 -11.69 16.35 -1.97
N GLY A 38 -11.19 16.45 -3.21
CA GLY A 38 -12.00 16.85 -4.36
C GLY A 38 -13.14 15.87 -4.66
N ASN A 39 -12.90 14.57 -4.47
CA ASN A 39 -13.92 13.54 -4.69
C ASN A 39 -15.10 13.60 -3.71
N ILE A 40 -14.95 14.25 -2.55
CA ILE A 40 -16.08 14.51 -1.63
C ILE A 40 -17.16 15.36 -2.32
N PHE A 41 -16.75 16.29 -3.19
CA PHE A 41 -17.66 17.19 -3.90
C PHE A 41 -18.22 16.57 -5.19
N PHE A 42 -17.39 15.84 -5.95
CA PHE A 42 -17.76 15.30 -7.27
C PHE A 42 -18.25 13.84 -7.27
N ARG A 43 -18.00 13.08 -6.21
CA ARG A 43 -18.43 11.68 -5.99
C ARG A 43 -18.24 10.76 -7.22
N SER A 44 -17.02 10.74 -7.77
CA SER A 44 -16.66 9.95 -8.95
C SER A 44 -16.30 8.50 -8.61
N ASN A 45 -16.88 7.55 -9.36
CA ASN A 45 -16.54 6.12 -9.27
C ASN A 45 -15.10 5.81 -9.70
N LEU A 46 -14.55 6.60 -10.65
CA LEU A 46 -13.18 6.40 -11.14
C LEU A 46 -12.17 6.74 -10.04
N VAL A 47 -12.37 7.85 -9.34
CA VAL A 47 -11.52 8.26 -8.22
C VAL A 47 -11.62 7.26 -7.07
N PHE A 48 -12.79 6.68 -6.85
CA PHE A 48 -12.97 5.66 -5.82
C PHE A 48 -12.19 4.36 -6.12
N ASN A 49 -12.14 3.93 -7.39
CA ASN A 49 -11.33 2.78 -7.80
C ASN A 49 -9.83 3.09 -7.75
N LEU A 50 -9.43 4.30 -8.18
CA LEU A 50 -8.05 4.79 -8.04
C LEU A 50 -7.61 4.86 -6.58
N ASN A 51 -8.48 5.27 -5.65
CA ASN A 51 -8.19 5.25 -4.23
C ASN A 51 -7.90 3.82 -3.75
N LEU A 52 -8.75 2.85 -4.10
CA LEU A 52 -8.60 1.47 -3.61
C LEU A 52 -7.30 0.82 -4.05
N TYR A 53 -7.03 0.82 -5.36
CA TYR A 53 -5.84 0.17 -5.90
C TYR A 53 -4.59 1.05 -5.77
N GLY A 54 -4.76 2.36 -5.86
CA GLY A 54 -3.67 3.33 -5.74
C GLY A 54 -3.11 3.42 -4.34
N LEU A 55 -3.96 3.51 -3.28
CA LEU A 55 -3.44 3.45 -1.91
C LEU A 55 -2.81 2.09 -1.62
N LEU A 56 -3.32 0.99 -2.18
CA LEU A 56 -2.68 -0.32 -2.02
C LEU A 56 -1.25 -0.30 -2.56
N LEU A 57 -1.02 0.28 -3.74
CA LEU A 57 0.33 0.45 -4.30
C LEU A 57 1.23 1.33 -3.41
N VAL A 58 0.69 2.42 -2.88
CA VAL A 58 1.44 3.30 -1.97
C VAL A 58 1.80 2.57 -0.67
N PHE A 59 0.88 1.79 -0.08
CA PHE A 59 1.18 0.95 1.08
C PHE A 59 2.28 -0.06 0.79
N MET A 60 2.24 -0.74 -0.36
CA MET A 60 3.32 -1.64 -0.77
C MET A 60 4.67 -0.93 -0.88
N GLY A 61 4.67 0.32 -1.36
CA GLY A 61 5.87 1.16 -1.39
C GLY A 61 6.38 1.52 0.02
N TYR A 62 5.48 1.76 0.98
CA TYR A 62 5.85 2.04 2.37
C TYR A 62 6.50 0.82 3.01
N VAL A 63 5.99 -0.39 2.75
CA VAL A 63 6.62 -1.63 3.23
C VAL A 63 8.04 -1.80 2.69
N LEU A 64 8.26 -1.46 1.42
CA LEU A 64 9.61 -1.46 0.85
C LEU A 64 10.50 -0.47 1.60
N LEU A 65 10.02 0.75 1.85
CA LEU A 65 10.77 1.77 2.56
C LEU A 65 11.09 1.35 4.00
N ASP A 66 10.13 0.84 4.75
CA ASP A 66 10.31 0.41 6.15
C ASP A 66 11.24 -0.81 6.24
N THR A 67 11.14 -1.74 5.27
CA THR A 67 12.09 -2.87 5.16
C THR A 67 13.51 -2.38 4.89
N GLN A 68 13.68 -1.39 4.01
CA GLN A 68 14.97 -0.76 3.81
C GLN A 68 15.46 -0.21 5.16
N VAL A 69 14.66 0.62 5.86
CA VAL A 69 15.02 1.28 7.14
C VAL A 69 15.49 0.27 8.17
N ALA A 70 14.80 -0.85 8.29
CA ALA A 70 15.21 -1.94 9.17
C ALA A 70 16.60 -2.51 8.81
N ILE A 71 16.88 -2.74 7.52
CA ILE A 71 18.16 -3.28 7.03
C ILE A 71 19.31 -2.29 7.28
N GLU A 72 19.16 -1.01 6.93
CA GLU A 72 20.22 -0.01 7.16
C GLU A 72 20.44 0.27 8.64
N SER A 73 19.38 0.24 9.45
CA SER A 73 19.50 0.32 10.92
C SER A 73 20.38 -0.83 11.43
N PHE A 74 20.18 -2.05 10.94
CA PHE A 74 21.01 -3.20 11.27
C PHE A 74 22.49 -3.03 10.85
N TYR A 75 22.74 -2.51 9.63
CA TYR A 75 24.11 -2.27 9.14
C TYR A 75 24.80 -1.08 9.82
N SER A 76 24.06 -0.08 10.30
CA SER A 76 24.60 1.09 11.01
C SER A 76 24.95 0.81 12.49
N GLY A 77 24.68 -0.41 12.97
CA GLY A 77 25.03 -0.84 14.33
C GLY A 77 23.91 -0.65 15.36
N TYR A 78 22.79 -0.01 14.99
CA TYR A 78 21.60 0.11 15.83
C TYR A 78 20.71 -1.13 15.66
N ARG A 79 20.80 -2.07 16.61
CA ARG A 79 20.10 -3.36 16.56
C ARG A 79 18.91 -3.38 17.52
N ASP A 80 17.80 -2.79 17.10
CA ASP A 80 16.51 -2.98 17.77
C ASP A 80 15.58 -3.87 16.91
N PRO A 81 15.68 -5.21 17.05
CA PRO A 81 14.89 -6.14 16.26
C PRO A 81 13.40 -6.11 16.61
N ILE A 82 13.04 -5.67 17.83
CA ILE A 82 11.64 -5.61 18.26
C ILE A 82 10.93 -4.48 17.52
N LYS A 83 11.58 -3.31 17.44
CA LYS A 83 11.04 -2.18 16.69
C LYS A 83 10.86 -2.51 15.21
N ALA A 84 11.88 -3.09 14.59
CA ALA A 84 11.83 -3.50 13.18
C ALA A 84 10.72 -4.55 12.91
N ALA A 85 10.55 -5.52 13.82
CA ALA A 85 9.46 -6.48 13.72
C ALA A 85 8.07 -5.84 13.89
N GLY A 86 7.95 -4.83 14.76
CA GLY A 86 6.71 -4.08 14.97
C GLY A 86 6.30 -3.24 13.75
N GLU A 87 7.26 -2.59 13.08
CA GLU A 87 7.04 -1.86 11.83
C GLU A 87 6.55 -2.82 10.74
N LEU A 88 7.27 -3.92 10.50
CA LEU A 88 6.89 -4.92 9.50
C LEU A 88 5.54 -5.61 9.79
N TYR A 89 5.22 -5.82 11.07
CA TYR A 89 3.91 -6.37 11.48
C TYR A 89 2.77 -5.40 11.17
N THR A 90 2.97 -4.11 11.44
CA THR A 90 1.97 -3.07 11.17
C THR A 90 1.68 -2.98 9.68
N ASP A 91 2.73 -3.04 8.86
CA ASP A 91 2.62 -3.10 7.40
C ASP A 91 1.85 -4.33 6.89
N LEU A 92 2.14 -5.51 7.46
CA LEU A 92 1.44 -6.75 7.12
C LEU A 92 -0.06 -6.63 7.40
N VAL A 93 -0.42 -6.14 8.59
CA VAL A 93 -1.82 -5.94 8.99
C VAL A 93 -2.50 -4.92 8.09
N ALA A 94 -1.82 -3.80 7.79
CA ALA A 94 -2.36 -2.76 6.92
C ALA A 94 -2.68 -3.29 5.51
N ILE A 95 -1.75 -4.03 4.90
CA ILE A 95 -1.96 -4.68 3.60
C ILE A 95 -3.10 -5.69 3.67
N PHE A 96 -3.12 -6.53 4.71
CA PHE A 96 -4.15 -7.56 4.89
C PHE A 96 -5.55 -6.95 4.93
N VAL A 97 -5.76 -5.92 5.76
CA VAL A 97 -7.02 -5.19 5.84
C VAL A 97 -7.40 -4.59 4.49
N ARG A 98 -6.44 -4.00 3.78
CA ARG A 98 -6.69 -3.39 2.46
C ARG A 98 -7.15 -4.42 1.42
N ILE A 99 -6.52 -5.59 1.38
CA ILE A 99 -6.90 -6.71 0.51
C ILE A 99 -8.30 -7.22 0.87
N LEU A 100 -8.61 -7.31 2.17
CA LEU A 100 -9.93 -7.74 2.65
C LEU A 100 -11.03 -6.78 2.17
N VAL A 101 -10.80 -5.48 2.26
CA VAL A 101 -11.74 -4.46 1.75
C VAL A 101 -11.96 -4.61 0.23
N ILE A 102 -10.90 -4.87 -0.54
CA ILE A 102 -11.01 -5.11 -1.99
C ILE A 102 -11.87 -6.36 -2.28
N LEU A 103 -11.62 -7.45 -1.56
CA LEU A 103 -12.36 -8.71 -1.70
C LEU A 103 -13.84 -8.56 -1.35
N MET A 104 -14.15 -7.92 -0.23
CA MET A 104 -15.53 -7.65 0.19
C MET A 104 -16.27 -6.88 -0.90
N ARG A 105 -15.65 -5.83 -1.44
CA ARG A 105 -16.27 -5.03 -2.50
C ARG A 105 -16.47 -5.81 -3.80
N ASN A 106 -15.48 -6.59 -4.24
CA ASN A 106 -15.61 -7.44 -5.41
C ASN A 106 -16.77 -8.45 -5.24
N SER A 107 -16.92 -9.01 -4.04
CA SER A 107 -18.01 -9.93 -3.72
C SER A 107 -19.39 -9.26 -3.79
N GLU A 108 -19.51 -8.01 -3.34
CA GLU A 108 -20.75 -7.24 -3.44
C GLU A 108 -21.11 -6.90 -4.89
N GLU A 109 -20.13 -6.51 -5.72
CA GLU A 109 -20.33 -6.23 -7.14
C GLU A 109 -20.82 -7.48 -7.90
N ARG A 110 -20.21 -8.65 -7.63
CA ARG A 110 -20.66 -9.93 -8.22
C ARG A 110 -22.09 -10.31 -7.82
N ARG A 111 -22.48 -10.07 -6.56
CA ARG A 111 -23.86 -10.31 -6.09
C ARG A 111 -24.86 -9.40 -6.82
N LYS A 112 -24.55 -8.10 -6.94
CA LYS A 112 -25.40 -7.13 -7.64
C LYS A 112 -25.58 -7.48 -9.12
N ASP A 113 -24.53 -7.93 -9.80
CA ASP A 113 -24.62 -8.36 -11.20
C ASP A 113 -25.43 -9.65 -11.38
N GLY A 114 -25.32 -10.60 -10.45
CA GLY A 114 -26.15 -11.81 -10.43
C GLY A 114 -27.64 -11.49 -10.30
N ASP A 115 -28.00 -10.59 -9.39
CA ASP A 115 -29.39 -10.15 -9.20
C ASP A 115 -29.94 -9.40 -10.42
N ARG A 116 -29.12 -8.56 -11.07
CA ARG A 116 -29.51 -7.86 -12.32
C ARG A 116 -29.80 -8.82 -13.46
N ARG A 117 -29.03 -9.90 -13.59
CA ARG A 117 -29.25 -10.94 -14.61
C ARG A 117 -30.51 -11.76 -14.36
N ARG A 118 -30.90 -11.98 -13.11
CA ARG A 118 -32.15 -12.69 -12.74
C ARG A 118 -33.42 -11.86 -12.95
N ARG A 119 -33.29 -10.53 -13.02
CA ARG A 119 -34.41 -9.59 -13.24
C ARG A 119 -34.63 -9.24 -14.72
N ARG A 120 -33.75 -9.70 -15.62
CA ARG A 120 -33.92 -9.63 -17.08
C ARG A 120 -34.40 -10.98 -17.60
#